data_AF-F8VZ66-F1
#
_entry.id   AF-F8VZ66-F1
#
_cell.length_a   1.000
_cell.length_b   1.000
_cell.length_c   1.000
_cell.angle_alpha   90.00
_cell.angle_beta   90.00
_cell.angle_gamma   90.00
#
_symmetry.space_group_name_H-M   'P 1'
#
loop_
_entity.id
_entity.type
_entity.pdbx_description
1 polymer ?
#
loop_
_entity_poly.entity_id
_entity_poly.type
_entity_poly.pdbx_seq_one_letter_code
_entity_poly.pdbx_strand_id
1 'polypeptide(L)'
;MDTMMLNVRNLFEQLVRRVEILSEGNEVQFIQLAKDFEDFRKKWQRTDHELGKYKDLLMKAETERSALDVKLKHARNQVDVEIKRRQRAEADCEKLERQIQLIREMLMCDTSGSIQLSEEQKSALAFLNRGQPSSSNAGNKRLSTIDESG
;
A
#
# COMPACT_ATOMS: atom_id res chain seq x y z
N MET A 1 -88.38 29.73 -25.69
CA MET A 1 -88.04 29.07 -26.98
C MET A 1 -86.57 29.31 -27.33
N ASP A 2 -86.09 30.55 -27.18
CA ASP A 2 -84.71 30.95 -27.51
C ASP A 2 -83.60 30.21 -26.75
N THR A 3 -83.76 29.97 -25.45
CA THR A 3 -82.75 29.25 -24.65
C THR A 3 -82.56 27.79 -25.11
N MET A 4 -83.63 27.14 -25.55
CA MET A 4 -83.61 25.77 -26.04
C MET A 4 -82.98 25.70 -27.44
N MET A 5 -83.28 26.68 -28.28
CA MET A 5 -82.64 26.85 -29.60
C MET A 5 -81.13 27.14 -29.48
N LEU A 6 -80.71 27.97 -28.51
CA LEU A 6 -79.29 28.22 -28.23
C LEU A 6 -78.56 26.93 -27.79
N ASN A 7 -79.22 26.10 -26.98
CA ASN A 7 -78.66 24.85 -26.49
C ASN A 7 -78.46 23.83 -27.63
N VAL A 8 -79.46 23.67 -28.50
CA VAL A 8 -79.36 22.81 -29.69
C VAL A 8 -78.28 23.29 -30.65
N ARG A 9 -78.15 24.61 -30.85
CA ARG A 9 -77.09 25.19 -31.68
C ARG A 9 -75.70 24.88 -31.13
N ASN A 10 -75.49 25.06 -29.83
CA ASN A 10 -74.23 24.71 -29.16
C ASN A 10 -73.89 23.22 -29.28
N LEU A 11 -74.88 22.33 -29.14
CA LEU A 11 -74.70 20.88 -29.32
C LEU A 11 -74.32 20.54 -30.76
N PHE A 12 -74.96 21.17 -31.75
CA PHE A 12 -74.63 20.98 -33.16
C PHE A 12 -73.21 21.46 -33.49
N GLU A 13 -72.81 22.64 -33.01
CA GLU A 13 -71.45 23.16 -33.20
C GLU A 13 -70.40 22.24 -32.55
N GLN A 14 -70.68 21.72 -31.35
CA GLN A 14 -69.82 20.72 -30.72
C GLN A 14 -69.74 19.42 -31.51
N LEU A 15 -70.85 18.95 -32.10
CA LEU A 15 -70.88 17.75 -32.93
C LEU A 15 -70.04 17.94 -34.19
N VAL A 16 -70.24 19.05 -34.92
CA VAL A 16 -69.47 19.38 -36.13
C VAL A 16 -67.99 19.44 -35.82
N ARG A 17 -67.60 20.14 -34.74
CA ARG A 17 -66.20 20.26 -34.33
C ARG A 17 -65.56 18.90 -34.00
N ARG A 18 -66.31 18.01 -33.34
CA ARG A 18 -65.82 16.65 -33.03
C ARG A 18 -65.69 15.80 -34.30
N VAL A 19 -66.63 15.93 -35.24
CA VAL A 19 -66.57 15.22 -36.53
C VAL A 19 -65.38 15.68 -37.35
N GLU A 20 -65.11 16.99 -37.40
CA GLU A 20 -63.93 17.56 -38.09
C GLU A 20 -62.65 16.94 -37.53
N ILE A 21 -62.46 16.96 -36.21
CA ILE A 21 -61.28 16.37 -35.55
C ILE A 21 -61.15 14.87 -35.86
N LEU A 22 -62.25 14.11 -35.77
CA LEU A 22 -62.23 12.67 -36.04
C LEU A 22 -61.99 12.36 -37.54
N SER A 23 -62.33 13.29 -38.42
CA SER A 23 -62.13 13.15 -39.87
C SER A 23 -60.71 13.46 -40.34
N GLU A 24 -59.85 14.03 -39.49
CA GLU A 24 -58.46 14.35 -39.82
C GLU A 24 -57.60 13.09 -40.08
N GLY A 25 -58.00 11.93 -39.55
CA GLY A 25 -57.33 10.65 -39.80
C GLY A 25 -55.90 10.55 -39.25
N ASN A 26 -55.52 11.43 -38.31
CA ASN A 26 -54.18 11.53 -37.72
C ASN A 26 -53.95 10.57 -36.52
N GLU A 27 -54.93 9.75 -36.17
CA GLU A 27 -54.90 8.84 -35.02
C GLU A 27 -53.67 7.91 -35.03
N VAL A 28 -53.29 7.41 -36.21
CA VAL A 28 -52.10 6.56 -36.39
C VAL A 28 -50.81 7.30 -36.01
N GLN A 29 -50.72 8.59 -36.32
CA GLN A 29 -49.55 9.42 -36.01
C GLN A 29 -49.45 9.68 -34.51
N PHE A 30 -50.58 9.94 -33.83
CA PHE A 30 -50.62 10.07 -32.37
C PHE A 30 -50.26 8.76 -31.67
N ILE A 31 -50.74 7.61 -32.17
CA ILE A 31 -50.36 6.30 -31.63
C ILE A 31 -48.86 6.06 -31.81
N GLN A 32 -48.30 6.39 -32.97
CA GLN A 32 -46.86 6.25 -33.21
C GLN A 32 -46.06 7.16 -32.27
N LEU A 33 -46.47 8.42 -32.13
CA LEU A 33 -45.85 9.38 -31.22
C LEU A 33 -45.86 8.86 -29.77
N ALA A 34 -46.99 8.33 -29.30
CA ALA A 34 -47.10 7.75 -27.96
C ALA A 34 -46.16 6.55 -27.75
N LYS A 35 -46.02 5.69 -28.77
CA LYS A 35 -45.07 4.56 -28.74
C LYS A 35 -43.63 5.06 -28.68
N ASP A 36 -43.27 6.04 -29.50
CA ASP A 36 -41.92 6.60 -29.54
C ASP A 36 -41.56 7.21 -28.17
N PHE A 37 -42.47 7.96 -27.55
CA PHE A 37 -42.27 8.52 -26.20
C PHE A 37 -42.06 7.43 -25.15
N GLU A 38 -42.84 6.35 -25.18
CA GLU A 38 -42.68 5.24 -24.24
C GLU A 38 -41.34 4.52 -24.44
N ASP A 39 -40.89 4.37 -25.68
CA ASP A 39 -39.57 3.80 -25.98
C ASP A 39 -38.43 4.70 -25.52
N PHE A 40 -38.54 6.01 -25.70
CA PHE A 40 -37.59 6.99 -25.15
C PHE A 40 -37.57 6.95 -23.63
N ARG A 41 -38.73 6.92 -22.98
CA ARG A 41 -38.85 6.79 -21.52
C ARG A 41 -38.15 5.54 -21.01
N LYS A 42 -38.37 4.39 -21.64
CA LYS A 42 -37.70 3.12 -21.28
C LYS A 42 -36.19 3.16 -21.49
N LYS A 43 -35.71 3.81 -22.55
CA LYS A 43 -34.27 3.99 -22.80
C LYS A 43 -33.67 4.90 -21.72
N TRP A 44 -34.30 6.04 -21.46
CA TRP A 44 -33.89 6.98 -20.43
C TRP A 44 -33.81 6.33 -19.05
N GLN A 45 -34.84 5.59 -18.65
CA GLN A 45 -34.88 4.90 -17.36
C GLN A 45 -33.74 3.87 -17.22
N ARG A 46 -33.41 3.14 -18.31
CA ARG A 46 -32.26 2.21 -18.32
C ARG A 46 -30.94 2.96 -18.17
N THR A 47 -30.74 4.04 -18.92
CA THR A 47 -29.52 4.85 -18.84
C THR A 47 -29.35 5.47 -17.46
N ASP A 48 -30.42 5.99 -16.86
CA ASP A 48 -30.39 6.56 -15.51
C ASP A 48 -30.02 5.51 -14.45
N HIS A 49 -30.56 4.30 -14.58
CA HIS A 49 -30.20 3.19 -13.70
C HIS A 49 -28.73 2.77 -13.83
N GLU A 50 -28.22 2.64 -15.06
CA GLU A 50 -26.80 2.33 -15.29
C GLU A 50 -25.88 3.46 -14.79
N LEU A 51 -26.27 4.73 -14.98
CA LEU A 51 -25.55 5.87 -14.44
C LEU A 51 -25.46 5.81 -12.91
N GLY A 52 -26.56 5.42 -12.24
CA GLY A 52 -26.56 5.18 -10.80
C GLY A 52 -25.55 4.12 -10.38
N LYS A 53 -25.56 2.95 -11.05
CA LYS A 53 -24.57 1.88 -10.79
C LYS A 53 -23.13 2.36 -10.96
N TYR A 54 -22.83 3.09 -12.04
CA TYR A 54 -21.47 3.57 -12.28
C TYR A 54 -21.03 4.63 -11.27
N LYS A 55 -21.94 5.49 -10.79
CA LYS A 55 -21.65 6.42 -9.69
C LYS A 55 -21.30 5.68 -8.39
N ASP A 56 -22.04 4.63 -8.06
CA ASP A 56 -21.77 3.83 -6.86
C ASP A 56 -20.42 3.09 -6.96
N LEU A 57 -20.12 2.52 -8.13
CA LEU A 57 -18.82 1.89 -8.39
C LEU A 57 -17.67 2.89 -8.33
N LEU A 58 -17.86 4.08 -8.89
CA LEU A 58 -16.86 5.16 -8.83
C LEU A 58 -16.60 5.57 -7.39
N MET A 59 -17.64 5.79 -6.60
CA MET A 59 -17.49 6.14 -5.17
C MET A 59 -16.72 5.06 -4.41
N LYS A 60 -17.03 3.78 -4.62
CA LYS A 60 -16.29 2.67 -4.01
C LYS A 60 -14.82 2.68 -4.41
N ALA A 61 -14.52 2.79 -5.70
CA ALA A 61 -13.15 2.84 -6.21
C ALA A 61 -12.36 4.04 -5.65
N GLU A 62 -12.99 5.21 -5.52
CA GLU A 62 -12.36 6.40 -4.93
C GLU A 62 -12.05 6.20 -3.44
N THR A 63 -12.95 5.59 -2.68
CA THR A 63 -12.72 5.28 -1.26
C THR A 63 -11.58 4.27 -1.06
N GLU A 64 -11.54 3.23 -1.89
CA GLU A 64 -10.46 2.23 -1.87
C GLU A 64 -9.12 2.85 -2.24
N ARG A 65 -9.09 3.71 -3.26
CA ARG A 65 -7.89 4.47 -3.65
C ARG A 65 -7.37 5.31 -2.49
N SER A 66 -8.23 6.08 -1.83
CA SER A 66 -7.84 6.89 -0.67
C SER A 66 -7.29 6.05 0.48
N ALA A 67 -7.85 4.87 0.73
CA ALA A 67 -7.32 3.94 1.73
C ALA A 67 -5.93 3.41 1.35
N LEU A 68 -5.71 3.09 0.07
CA LEU A 68 -4.41 2.65 -0.44
C LEU A 68 -3.35 3.76 -0.37
N ASP A 69 -3.71 5.01 -0.65
CA ASP A 69 -2.79 6.15 -0.54
C ASP A 69 -2.27 6.32 0.91
N VAL A 70 -3.15 6.13 1.89
CA VAL A 70 -2.77 6.16 3.31
C VAL A 70 -1.83 4.99 3.65
N LYS A 71 -2.15 3.77 3.20
CA LYS A 71 -1.28 2.59 3.40
C LYS A 71 0.10 2.79 2.76
N LEU A 72 0.14 3.34 1.55
CA LEU A 72 1.38 3.62 0.83
C LEU A 72 2.23 4.67 1.56
N LYS A 73 1.60 5.74 2.07
CA LYS A 73 2.28 6.73 2.92
C LYS A 73 2.87 6.09 4.18
N HIS A 74 2.12 5.23 4.85
CA HIS A 74 2.62 4.56 6.04
C HIS A 74 3.79 3.61 5.73
N ALA A 75 3.69 2.82 4.66
CA ALA A 75 4.77 1.94 4.21
C ALA A 75 6.06 2.71 3.89
N ARG A 76 5.95 3.85 3.18
CA ARG A 76 7.10 4.73 2.90
C ARG A 76 7.73 5.27 4.18
N ASN A 77 6.92 5.79 5.11
CA ASN A 77 7.42 6.27 6.39
C ASN A 77 8.11 5.17 7.19
N GLN A 78 7.58 3.94 7.16
CA GLN A 78 8.18 2.80 7.83
C GLN A 78 9.55 2.47 7.25
N VAL A 79 9.69 2.48 5.93
CA VAL A 79 10.98 2.29 5.25
C VAL A 79 11.98 3.38 5.66
N ASP A 80 11.56 4.65 5.71
CA ASP A 80 12.44 5.75 6.14
C ASP A 80 12.93 5.58 7.58
N VAL A 81 12.05 5.13 8.48
CA VAL A 81 12.40 4.85 9.88
C VAL A 81 13.44 3.73 9.97
N GLU A 82 13.23 2.63 9.23
CA GLU A 82 14.15 1.49 9.24
C GLU A 82 15.48 1.82 8.58
N ILE A 83 15.50 2.58 7.48
CA ILE A 83 16.75 3.06 6.86
C ILE A 83 17.55 3.89 7.87
N LYS A 84 16.92 4.84 8.56
CA LYS A 84 17.60 5.66 9.59
C LYS A 84 18.11 4.81 10.75
N ARG A 85 17.35 3.80 11.16
CA ARG A 85 17.77 2.86 12.22
C ARG A 85 18.98 2.05 11.79
N ARG A 86 18.96 1.52 10.56
CA ARG A 86 20.05 0.76 9.96
C ARG A 86 21.32 1.61 9.85
N GLN A 87 21.21 2.82 9.31
CA GLN A 87 22.35 3.74 9.17
C GLN A 87 23.03 4.06 10.50
N ARG A 88 22.25 4.23 11.60
CA ARG A 88 22.83 4.41 12.94
C ARG A 88 23.61 3.19 13.39
N ALA A 89 23.03 2.00 13.25
CA ALA A 89 23.70 0.75 13.61
C ALA A 89 24.96 0.51 12.77
N GLU A 90 24.92 0.82 11.47
CA GLU A 90 26.08 0.73 10.57
C GLU A 90 27.19 1.68 11.00
N ALA A 91 26.87 2.94 11.34
CA ALA A 91 27.85 3.91 11.81
C ALA A 91 28.51 3.48 13.14
N ASP A 92 27.74 2.91 14.07
CA ASP A 92 28.26 2.37 15.33
C ASP A 92 29.18 1.17 15.08
N CYS A 93 28.79 0.25 14.19
CA CYS A 93 29.63 -0.88 13.77
C CYS A 93 30.94 -0.41 13.14
N GLU A 94 30.91 0.53 12.19
CA GLU A 94 32.12 1.06 11.57
C GLU A 94 33.05 1.74 12.60
N LYS A 95 32.47 2.42 13.60
CA LYS A 95 33.26 3.02 14.68
C LYS A 95 33.99 1.96 15.49
N LEU A 96 33.30 0.89 15.88
CA LEU A 96 33.90 -0.23 16.61
C LEU A 96 34.95 -0.95 15.77
N GLU A 97 34.70 -1.13 14.48
CA GLU A 97 35.64 -1.75 13.55
C GLU A 97 36.94 -0.94 13.42
N ARG A 98 36.85 0.40 13.31
CA ARG A 98 38.02 1.29 13.37
C ARG A 98 38.78 1.18 14.69
N GLN A 99 38.08 1.08 15.82
CA GLN A 99 38.72 0.89 17.13
C GLN A 99 39.47 -0.44 17.21
N ILE A 100 38.85 -1.53 16.74
CA ILE A 100 39.48 -2.85 16.69
C ILE A 100 40.71 -2.83 15.79
N GLN A 101 40.62 -2.18 14.64
CA GLN A 101 41.75 -2.05 13.71
C GLN A 101 42.93 -1.31 14.36
N LEU A 102 42.67 -0.21 15.06
CA LEU A 102 43.70 0.53 15.81
C LEU A 102 44.35 -0.34 16.90
N ILE A 103 43.56 -1.10 17.66
CA ILE A 103 44.08 -2.02 18.68
C ILE A 103 44.98 -3.08 18.04
N ARG A 104 44.57 -3.65 16.90
CA ARG A 104 45.39 -4.62 16.15
C ARG A 104 46.72 -3.99 15.71
N GLU A 105 46.68 -2.78 15.18
CA GLU A 105 47.89 -2.06 14.76
C GLU A 105 48.84 -1.81 15.94
N MET A 106 48.33 -1.37 17.09
CA MET A 106 49.15 -1.19 18.30
C MET A 106 49.80 -2.50 18.76
N LEU A 107 49.03 -3.59 18.86
CA LEU A 107 49.55 -4.90 19.26
C LEU A 107 50.60 -5.45 18.29
N MET A 108 50.43 -5.22 16.98
CA MET A 108 51.40 -5.65 15.96
C MET A 108 52.66 -4.77 15.94
N CYS A 109 52.54 -3.47 16.20
CA CYS A 109 53.69 -2.58 16.39
C CYS A 109 54.50 -2.97 17.63
N ASP A 110 53.86 -3.37 18.72
CA ASP A 110 54.54 -3.85 19.93
C ASP A 110 55.24 -5.21 19.73
N THR A 111 54.83 -6.02 18.75
CA THR A 111 55.60 -7.22 18.37
C THR A 111 56.83 -6.91 17.52
N SER A 112 56.81 -5.81 16.77
CA SER A 112 57.99 -5.31 16.02
C SER A 112 58.92 -4.45 16.89
N GLY A 113 58.36 -3.87 17.96
CA GLY A 113 59.05 -3.24 19.08
C GLY A 113 59.14 -4.14 20.31
N SER A 114 58.98 -5.46 20.14
CA SER A 114 59.20 -6.42 21.22
C SER A 114 60.63 -6.20 21.69
N ILE A 115 60.76 -5.81 22.95
CA ILE A 115 62.00 -5.54 23.67
C ILE A 115 63.08 -6.44 23.08
N GLN A 116 63.98 -5.87 22.27
CA GLN A 116 65.16 -6.58 21.81
C GLN A 116 66.05 -6.74 23.04
N LEU A 117 65.74 -7.74 23.87
CA LEU A 117 66.57 -8.14 24.98
C LEU A 117 67.93 -8.47 24.40
N SER A 118 68.98 -7.89 24.95
CA SER A 118 70.34 -8.26 24.55
C SER A 118 70.52 -9.77 24.79
N GLU A 119 71.44 -10.40 24.06
CA GLU A 119 71.70 -11.83 24.22
C GLU A 119 72.05 -12.20 25.67
N GLU A 120 72.63 -11.24 26.40
CA GLU A 120 72.95 -11.32 27.81
C GLU A 120 71.70 -11.34 28.71
N GLN A 121 70.69 -10.52 28.40
CA GLN A 121 69.40 -10.52 29.11
C GLN A 121 68.59 -11.78 28.84
N LYS A 122 68.66 -12.33 27.62
CA LYS A 122 68.05 -13.63 27.29
C LYS A 122 68.70 -14.78 28.08
N SER A 123 70.03 -14.77 28.19
CA SER A 123 70.78 -15.76 28.95
C SER A 123 70.45 -15.71 30.45
N ALA A 124 70.32 -14.51 31.03
CA ALA A 124 69.94 -14.34 32.43
C ALA A 124 68.52 -14.89 32.73
N LEU A 125 67.58 -14.70 31.82
CA LEU A 125 66.20 -15.19 31.97
C LEU A 125 66.06 -16.70 31.70
N ALA A 126 66.98 -17.32 30.94
CA ALA A 126 66.97 -18.76 30.70
C ALA A 126 67.09 -19.58 31.99
N PHE A 127 67.70 -19.03 33.04
CA PHE A 127 67.80 -19.69 34.35
C PHE A 127 66.42 -19.92 34.99
N LEU A 128 65.47 -18.99 34.81
CA LEU A 128 64.11 -19.11 35.36
C LEU A 128 63.29 -20.22 34.65
N ASN A 129 63.60 -20.51 33.39
CA ASN A 129 62.89 -21.54 32.62
C ASN A 129 63.30 -22.97 32.99
N ARG A 130 64.36 -23.15 33.77
CA ARG A 130 64.87 -24.47 34.15
C ARG A 130 64.10 -25.14 35.30
N GLY A 131 63.02 -24.52 35.77
CA GLY A 131 62.30 -24.90 37.00
C GLY A 131 60.88 -25.46 36.86
N GLN A 132 60.39 -25.79 35.67
CA GLN A 132 59.03 -26.36 35.52
C GLN A 132 59.05 -27.75 34.86
N PRO A 133 58.77 -28.83 35.60
CA PRO A 133 58.40 -30.10 34.99
C PRO A 133 57.05 -29.92 34.28
N SER A 134 56.95 -30.43 33.06
CA SER A 134 55.75 -30.48 32.24
C SER A 134 54.60 -31.16 32.99
N SER A 135 53.75 -30.38 33.64
CA SER A 135 52.47 -30.86 34.14
C SER A 135 51.51 -30.91 32.96
N SER A 136 51.37 -32.12 32.42
CA SER A 136 50.23 -32.56 31.62
C SER A 136 48.93 -32.09 32.28
N ASN A 137 48.31 -31.04 31.74
CA ASN A 137 46.97 -30.64 32.18
C ASN A 137 45.95 -30.95 31.09
N ALA A 138 45.29 -32.08 31.30
CA ALA A 138 44.06 -32.47 30.65
C ALA A 138 43.02 -31.35 30.78
N GLY A 139 42.38 -30.98 29.67
CA GLY A 139 41.38 -29.91 29.74
C GLY A 139 40.66 -29.52 28.45
N ASN A 140 40.69 -30.31 27.37
CA ASN A 140 39.81 -30.05 26.22
C ASN A 140 38.37 -30.54 26.52
N LYS A 141 37.68 -29.86 27.45
CA LYS A 141 36.22 -29.91 27.53
C LYS A 141 35.67 -29.02 26.42
N ARG A 142 35.46 -29.60 25.24
CA ARG A 142 34.66 -28.98 24.17
C ARG A 142 33.23 -28.83 24.72
N LEU A 143 32.78 -27.59 24.91
CA LEU A 143 31.39 -27.29 25.27
C LEU A 143 30.48 -27.77 24.14
N SER A 144 29.53 -28.66 24.44
CA SER A 144 28.52 -29.14 23.50
C SER A 144 27.39 -28.14 23.32
N THR A 145 26.87 -28.05 22.10
CA THR A 145 25.68 -27.26 21.69
C THR A 145 24.45 -27.67 22.50
N ILE A 146 23.69 -26.69 22.98
CA ILE A 146 22.38 -26.86 23.63
C ILE A 146 21.31 -26.69 22.54
N ASP A 147 20.37 -27.64 22.45
CA ASP A 147 19.19 -27.61 21.58
C ASP A 147 17.96 -27.20 22.42
N GLU A 148 17.32 -26.09 22.05
CA GLU A 148 16.13 -25.53 22.71
C GLU A 148 14.91 -25.60 21.79
N SER A 149 14.53 -26.82 21.40
CA SER A 149 13.22 -27.08 20.81
C SER A 149 12.27 -27.59 21.89
N GLY A 150 11.54 -26.67 22.52
CA GLY A 150 10.45 -26.92 23.47
C GLY A 150 9.38 -25.85 23.36
#